data_AF-A0A6A0GPW8-F1
#
_entry.id   AF-A0A6A0GPW8-F1
#
_cell.length_a   1.000
_cell.length_b   1.000
_cell.length_c   1.000
_cell.angle_alpha   90.00
_cell.angle_beta   90.00
_cell.angle_gamma   90.00
#
_symmetry.space_group_name_H-M   'P 1'
#
loop_
_entity.id
_entity.type
_entity.pdbx_description
1 polymer ?
#
loop_
_entity_poly.entity_id
_entity_poly.type
_entity_poly.pdbx_seq_one_letter_code
_entity_poly.pdbx_strand_id
1 'polypeptide(L)'
;MNLTYEQPDVALHCGTMLRECARHEALTRIVLNSKLFYNFFKYVEVSTFDIASDAFSTFKELLTKHKGLCAEFLENNYDEVFGDYEKLLNSDNYVTRRQSLKLLGELLLDRHNFNVMKRYISNPDNLKLMMTMLKEKSRNIQFEAFHVFKVFVANPDKPRPILEILLRNQDKLVEFLTRFHTDRTEDEQFNDEKAYLIKQIKELRPLPPE
;
A
#
# COMPACT_ATOMS: atom_id res chain seq x y z
N MET A 1 20.74 8.47 21.86
CA MET A 1 19.36 8.87 22.22
C MET A 1 18.45 7.75 21.74
N ASN A 2 18.08 6.82 22.63
CA ASN A 2 17.03 5.83 22.34
C ASN A 2 15.71 6.60 22.35
N LEU A 3 15.16 6.86 21.17
CA LEU A 3 14.04 7.76 20.99
C LEU A 3 12.73 6.97 20.86
N THR A 4 11.84 7.32 21.78
CA THR A 4 10.37 7.33 21.70
C THR A 4 9.64 5.99 21.88
N TYR A 5 9.46 5.18 20.83
CA TYR A 5 8.52 4.04 20.89
C TYR A 5 9.04 2.79 21.61
N GLU A 6 10.33 2.76 21.95
CA GLU A 6 10.95 1.62 22.66
C GLU A 6 10.70 1.65 24.18
N GLN A 7 10.22 2.77 24.72
CA GLN A 7 9.93 2.94 26.14
C GLN A 7 8.41 3.05 26.35
N PRO A 8 7.75 1.98 26.81
CA PRO A 8 6.28 1.94 26.90
C PRO A 8 5.65 3.11 27.67
N ASP A 9 6.29 3.55 28.77
CA ASP A 9 5.76 4.60 29.65
C ASP A 9 5.66 5.98 28.98
N VAL A 10 6.49 6.25 27.97
CA VAL A 10 6.55 7.55 27.28
C VAL A 10 6.16 7.46 25.80
N ALA A 11 5.97 6.27 25.25
CA ALA A 11 5.77 6.04 23.82
C ALA A 11 4.64 6.91 23.23
N LEU A 12 3.45 6.91 23.85
CA LEU A 12 2.27 7.65 23.36
C LEU A 12 2.46 9.18 23.43
N HIS A 13 3.13 9.66 24.48
CA HIS A 13 3.45 11.08 24.62
C HIS A 13 4.43 11.50 23.53
N CYS A 14 5.45 10.68 23.28
CA CYS A 14 6.41 10.91 22.22
C CYS A 14 5.78 10.85 20.83
N GLY A 15 4.87 9.91 20.58
CA GLY A 15 4.12 9.84 19.33
C GLY A 15 3.29 11.10 19.08
N THR A 16 2.60 11.60 20.10
CA THR A 16 1.84 12.86 20.02
C THR A 16 2.76 14.04 19.69
N MET A 17 3.87 14.20 20.41
CA MET A 17 4.84 15.28 20.14
C MET A 17 5.42 15.17 18.73
N LEU A 18 5.75 13.96 18.27
CA LEU A 18 6.32 13.73 16.95
C LEU A 18 5.32 14.06 15.84
N ARG A 19 4.03 13.76 16.02
CA ARG A 19 2.97 14.16 15.09
C ARG A 19 2.76 15.68 15.04
N GLU A 20 2.86 16.38 16.17
CA GLU A 20 2.87 17.85 16.17
C GLU A 20 4.08 18.40 15.39
N CYS A 21 5.27 17.82 15.56
CA CYS A 21 6.43 18.16 14.75
C CYS A 21 6.20 17.86 13.25
N ALA A 22 5.53 16.76 12.92
CA ALA A 22 5.22 16.37 11.55
C ALA A 22 4.29 17.36 10.82
N ARG A 23 3.64 18.29 11.53
CA ARG A 23 2.90 19.41 10.92
C ARG A 23 3.82 20.40 10.21
N HIS A 24 5.11 20.43 10.55
CA HIS A 24 6.11 21.30 9.95
C HIS A 24 6.97 20.51 8.94
N GLU A 25 6.99 20.96 7.69
CA GLU A 25 7.70 20.25 6.61
C GLU A 25 9.19 20.10 6.91
N ALA A 26 9.85 21.14 7.43
CA ALA A 26 11.28 21.11 7.77
C ALA A 26 11.62 20.02 8.80
N LEU A 27 10.77 19.82 9.81
CA LEU A 27 10.97 18.78 10.82
C LEU A 27 10.68 17.39 10.25
N THR A 28 9.64 17.26 9.43
CA THR A 28 9.35 16.00 8.73
C THR A 28 10.51 15.58 7.85
N ARG A 29 11.14 16.52 7.14
CA ARG A 29 12.32 16.28 6.30
C ARG A 29 13.49 15.73 7.12
N ILE A 30 13.73 16.25 8.33
CA ILE A 30 14.77 15.74 9.22
C ILE A 30 14.47 14.30 9.64
N VAL A 31 13.22 13.99 9.99
CA VAL A 31 12.81 12.65 10.41
C VAL A 31 12.93 11.65 9.26
N LEU A 32 12.37 11.95 8.08
CA LEU A 32 12.41 11.07 6.91
C LEU A 32 13.84 10.76 6.45
N ASN A 33 14.74 11.75 6.45
CA ASN A 33 16.14 11.55 6.05
C ASN A 33 17.02 10.96 7.17
N SER A 34 16.45 10.66 8.34
CA SER A 34 17.17 9.99 9.42
C SER A 34 17.04 8.48 9.30
N LYS A 35 18.13 7.75 9.60
CA LYS A 35 18.09 6.28 9.74
C LYS A 35 17.06 5.82 10.79
N LEU A 36 16.69 6.68 11.73
CA LEU A 36 15.67 6.39 12.74
C LEU A 36 14.27 6.24 12.16
N PHE A 37 13.99 6.77 10.96
CA PHE A 37 12.72 6.56 10.27
C PHE A 37 12.42 5.06 10.08
N TYR A 38 13.43 4.28 9.70
CA TYR A 38 13.26 2.85 9.45
C TYR A 38 12.91 2.04 10.70
N ASN A 39 13.09 2.60 11.90
CA ASN A 39 12.59 1.95 13.11
C ASN A 39 11.05 1.87 13.15
N PHE A 40 10.32 2.71 12.41
CA PHE A 40 8.86 2.59 12.32
C PHE A 40 8.40 1.23 11.79
N PHE A 41 9.14 0.61 10.86
CA PHE A 41 8.83 -0.75 10.39
C PHE A 41 8.87 -1.79 11.52
N LYS A 42 9.63 -1.54 12.59
CA LYS A 42 9.64 -2.37 13.80
C LYS A 42 8.57 -1.91 14.80
N TYR A 43 8.43 -0.60 14.99
CA TYR A 43 7.49 -0.03 15.96
C TYR A 43 6.03 -0.37 15.64
N VAL A 44 5.66 -0.48 14.36
CA VAL A 44 4.29 -0.87 13.97
C VAL A 44 4.00 -2.37 14.15
N GLU A 45 5.02 -3.18 14.44
CA GLU A 45 4.92 -4.63 14.65
C GLU A 45 5.05 -5.02 16.14
N VAL A 46 5.17 -4.06 17.06
CA VAL A 46 5.26 -4.38 18.49
C VAL A 46 3.96 -5.03 18.98
N SER A 47 4.09 -5.94 19.96
CA SER A 47 2.94 -6.69 20.48
C SER A 47 1.93 -5.83 21.25
N THR A 48 2.35 -4.68 21.76
CA THR A 48 1.47 -3.75 22.49
C THR A 48 0.65 -2.95 21.50
N PHE A 49 -0.63 -3.32 21.36
CA PHE A 49 -1.54 -2.77 20.35
C PHE A 49 -1.60 -1.23 20.32
N ASP A 50 -1.76 -0.58 21.48
CA ASP A 50 -1.88 0.88 21.53
C ASP A 50 -0.61 1.58 21.01
N ILE A 51 0.56 1.03 21.35
CA ILE A 51 1.86 1.55 20.89
C ILE A 51 2.03 1.32 19.39
N ALA A 52 1.72 0.12 18.89
CA ALA A 52 1.81 -0.21 17.46
C ALA A 52 0.87 0.67 16.62
N SER A 53 -0.36 0.89 17.09
CA SER A 53 -1.35 1.75 16.44
C SER A 53 -0.94 3.23 16.41
N ASP A 54 -0.39 3.73 17.51
CA ASP A 54 0.13 5.10 17.60
C ASP A 54 1.37 5.31 16.72
N ALA A 55 2.28 4.33 16.71
CA ALA A 55 3.42 4.28 15.80
C ALA A 55 2.98 4.29 14.34
N PHE A 56 1.96 3.47 13.99
CA PHE A 56 1.44 3.43 12.62
C PHE A 56 0.81 4.76 12.22
N SER A 57 0.08 5.41 13.12
CA SER A 57 -0.51 6.73 12.87
C SER A 57 0.57 7.78 12.56
N THR A 58 1.68 7.74 13.29
CA THR A 58 2.82 8.63 13.06
C THR A 58 3.55 8.29 11.76
N PHE A 59 3.78 7.00 11.50
CA PHE A 59 4.38 6.51 10.26
C PHE A 59 3.58 6.95 9.03
N LYS A 60 2.26 6.78 9.07
CA LYS A 60 1.33 7.27 8.05
C LYS A 60 1.42 8.77 7.86
N GLU A 61 1.42 9.56 8.95
CA GLU A 61 1.50 11.02 8.84
C GLU A 61 2.81 11.47 8.18
N LEU A 62 3.95 10.89 8.58
CA LEU A 62 5.25 11.18 7.99
C LEU A 62 5.32 10.86 6.48
N LEU A 63 4.59 9.84 6.03
CA LEU A 63 4.55 9.42 4.63
C LEU A 63 3.49 10.11 3.77
N THR A 64 2.56 10.87 4.37
CA THR A 64 1.39 11.37 3.63
C THR A 64 1.07 12.85 3.84
N LYS A 65 1.67 13.52 4.84
CA LYS A 65 1.35 14.92 5.17
C LYS A 65 1.84 15.91 4.12
N HIS A 66 3.16 15.91 3.87
CA HIS A 66 3.82 16.88 2.98
C HIS A 66 4.08 16.24 1.62
N LYS A 67 3.09 16.27 0.74
CA LYS A 67 3.03 15.44 -0.48
C LYS A 67 4.29 15.48 -1.34
N GLY A 68 4.82 16.66 -1.63
CA GLY A 68 6.03 16.81 -2.44
C GLY A 68 7.27 16.20 -1.77
N LEU A 69 7.48 16.49 -0.49
CA LEU A 69 8.57 15.91 0.31
C LEU A 69 8.45 14.38 0.41
N CYS A 70 7.24 13.86 0.65
CA CYS A 70 7.02 12.42 0.78
C CYS A 70 7.29 11.70 -0.54
N ALA A 71 6.83 12.26 -1.66
CA ALA A 71 7.09 11.72 -2.99
C ALA A 71 8.59 11.70 -3.32
N GLU A 72 9.30 12.80 -3.06
CA GLU A 72 10.76 12.91 -3.22
C GLU A 72 11.48 11.82 -2.40
N PHE A 73 11.09 11.66 -1.13
CA PHE A 73 11.67 10.65 -0.25
C PHE A 73 11.42 9.22 -0.74
N LEU A 74 10.17 8.89 -1.10
CA LEU A 74 9.78 7.55 -1.55
C LEU A 74 10.43 7.17 -2.88
N GLU A 75 10.61 8.13 -3.79
CA GLU A 75 11.28 7.90 -5.07
C GLU A 75 12.78 7.65 -4.87
N ASN A 76 13.45 8.48 -4.07
CA ASN A 76 14.89 8.38 -3.82
C ASN A 76 15.29 7.14 -3.00
N ASN A 77 14.39 6.64 -2.14
CA ASN A 77 14.65 5.53 -1.23
C ASN A 77 13.77 4.29 -1.54
N TYR A 78 13.30 4.18 -2.78
CA TYR A 78 12.29 3.20 -3.18
C TYR A 78 12.63 1.76 -2.75
N ASP A 79 13.82 1.27 -3.08
CA ASP A 79 14.18 -0.13 -2.83
C ASP A 79 14.25 -0.47 -1.34
N GLU A 80 14.79 0.44 -0.52
CA GLU A 80 14.89 0.25 0.93
C GLU A 80 13.51 0.33 1.58
N VAL A 81 12.73 1.36 1.25
CA VAL A 81 11.38 1.56 1.80
C VAL A 81 10.45 0.42 1.43
N PHE A 82 10.34 0.07 0.14
CA PHE A 82 9.39 -0.96 -0.31
C PHE A 82 9.87 -2.38 0.01
N GLY A 83 11.18 -2.61 0.15
CA GLY A 83 11.72 -3.87 0.67
C GLY A 83 11.33 -4.12 2.13
N ASP A 84 11.31 -3.08 2.97
CA ASP A 84 10.77 -3.18 4.33
C ASP A 84 9.23 -3.17 4.36
N TYR A 85 8.58 -2.43 3.46
CA TYR A 85 7.12 -2.37 3.37
C TYR A 85 6.50 -3.73 3.01
N GLU A 86 7.15 -4.51 2.15
CA GLU A 86 6.71 -5.87 1.81
C GLU A 86 6.61 -6.76 3.06
N LYS A 87 7.46 -6.56 4.06
CA LYS A 87 7.40 -7.29 5.34
C LYS A 87 6.11 -6.97 6.10
N LEU A 88 5.68 -5.71 6.10
CA LEU A 88 4.42 -5.29 6.71
C LEU A 88 3.20 -5.90 6.00
N LEU A 89 3.26 -6.00 4.66
CA LEU A 89 2.23 -6.66 3.86
C LEU A 89 2.15 -8.17 4.13
N ASN A 90 3.25 -8.79 4.56
CA ASN A 90 3.32 -10.21 4.92
C ASN A 90 3.27 -10.44 6.44
N SER A 91 2.95 -9.43 7.25
CA SER A 91 2.89 -9.55 8.70
C SER A 91 1.82 -10.55 9.16
N ASP A 92 2.14 -11.29 10.23
CA ASP A 92 1.17 -12.11 10.96
C ASP A 92 0.19 -11.26 11.78
N ASN A 93 0.54 -9.99 12.05
CA ASN A 93 -0.35 -9.04 12.71
C ASN A 93 -1.41 -8.55 11.70
N TYR A 94 -2.65 -9.02 11.89
CA TYR A 94 -3.79 -8.66 11.06
C TYR A 94 -3.98 -7.13 10.92
N VAL A 95 -3.82 -6.38 12.01
CA VAL A 95 -4.04 -4.93 12.01
C VAL A 95 -2.95 -4.25 11.20
N THR A 96 -1.69 -4.59 11.44
CA THR A 96 -0.55 -4.02 10.70
C THR A 96 -0.66 -4.34 9.22
N ARG A 97 -0.95 -5.60 8.87
CA ARG A 97 -1.14 -6.01 7.47
C ARG A 97 -2.27 -5.24 6.78
N ARG A 98 -3.42 -5.11 7.43
CA ARG A 98 -4.57 -4.38 6.87
C ARG A 98 -4.27 -2.89 6.68
N GLN A 99 -3.72 -2.23 7.70
CA GLN A 99 -3.46 -0.79 7.65
C GLN A 99 -2.35 -0.47 6.65
N SER A 100 -1.32 -1.33 6.55
CA SER A 100 -0.26 -1.20 5.55
C SER A 100 -0.81 -1.36 4.13
N LEU A 101 -1.71 -2.32 3.89
CA LEU A 101 -2.32 -2.48 2.57
C LEU A 101 -3.20 -1.27 2.18
N LYS A 102 -3.96 -0.74 3.14
CA LYS A 102 -4.73 0.49 2.95
C LYS A 102 -3.83 1.69 2.63
N LEU A 103 -2.78 1.89 3.42
CA LEU A 103 -1.82 2.98 3.22
C LEU A 103 -1.09 2.84 1.87
N LEU A 104 -0.74 1.63 1.46
CA LEU A 104 -0.17 1.39 0.13
C LEU A 104 -1.12 1.87 -0.98
N GLY A 105 -2.41 1.54 -0.89
CA GLY A 105 -3.41 2.05 -1.82
C GLY A 105 -3.46 3.58 -1.86
N GLU A 106 -3.46 4.23 -0.69
CA GLU A 106 -3.43 5.70 -0.58
C GLU A 106 -2.15 6.29 -1.22
N LEU A 107 -0.99 5.68 -0.99
CA LEU A 107 0.29 6.14 -1.55
C LEU A 107 0.32 6.01 -3.07
N LEU A 108 -0.14 4.89 -3.62
CA LEU A 108 -0.11 4.63 -5.07
C LEU A 108 -1.11 5.47 -5.85
N LEU A 109 -2.23 5.87 -5.23
CA LEU A 109 -3.25 6.71 -5.85
C LEU A 109 -2.97 8.22 -5.74
N ASP A 110 -1.97 8.63 -4.93
CA ASP A 110 -1.59 10.03 -4.82
C ASP A 110 -0.82 10.48 -6.08
N ARG A 111 -1.30 11.55 -6.72
CA ARG A 111 -0.71 12.09 -7.96
C ARG A 111 0.77 12.47 -7.84
N HIS A 112 1.23 12.85 -6.64
CA HIS A 112 2.64 13.21 -6.45
C HIS A 112 3.54 11.97 -6.50
N ASN A 113 3.00 10.79 -6.21
CA ASN A 113 3.70 9.51 -6.20
C ASN A 113 3.63 8.80 -7.56
N PHE A 114 3.38 9.50 -8.66
CA PHE A 114 3.21 8.87 -9.98
C PHE A 114 4.40 7.97 -10.37
N ASN A 115 5.64 8.43 -10.15
CA ASN A 115 6.85 7.65 -10.45
C ASN A 115 6.96 6.40 -9.57
N VAL A 116 6.69 6.54 -8.27
CA VAL A 116 6.66 5.44 -7.29
C VAL A 116 5.59 4.42 -7.69
N MET A 117 4.39 4.88 -8.02
CA MET A 117 3.28 4.06 -8.50
C MET A 117 3.67 3.30 -9.76
N LYS A 118 4.21 3.99 -10.77
CA LYS A 118 4.62 3.39 -12.04
C LYS A 118 5.66 2.29 -11.83
N ARG A 119 6.64 2.52 -10.95
CA ARG A 119 7.65 1.51 -10.58
C ARG A 119 7.01 0.32 -9.87
N TYR A 120 6.11 0.56 -8.91
CA TYR A 120 5.44 -0.49 -8.14
C TYR A 120 4.58 -1.40 -9.01
N ILE A 121 3.77 -0.83 -9.90
CA ILE A 121 2.85 -1.60 -10.75
C ILE A 121 3.53 -2.27 -11.94
N SER A 122 4.83 -2.01 -12.14
CA SER A 122 5.64 -2.66 -13.17
C SER A 122 6.28 -3.97 -12.69
N ASN A 123 6.24 -4.26 -11.38
CA ASN A 123 6.84 -5.46 -10.80
C ASN A 123 5.83 -6.64 -10.78
N PRO A 124 6.15 -7.77 -11.44
CA PRO A 124 5.32 -8.98 -11.43
C PRO A 124 5.03 -9.56 -10.05
N ASP A 125 5.97 -9.46 -9.12
CA ASP A 125 5.81 -10.05 -7.78
C ASP A 125 4.83 -9.24 -6.94
N ASN A 126 4.82 -7.92 -7.10
CA ASN A 126 3.80 -7.05 -6.50
C ASN A 126 2.39 -7.41 -7.01
N LEU A 127 2.23 -7.68 -8.32
CA LEU A 127 0.93 -8.14 -8.86
C LEU A 127 0.51 -9.48 -8.26
N LYS A 128 1.43 -10.46 -8.20
CA LYS A 128 1.15 -11.78 -7.61
C LYS A 128 0.78 -11.68 -6.14
N LEU A 129 1.43 -10.80 -5.38
CA LEU A 129 1.10 -10.54 -3.98
C LEU A 129 -0.33 -10.03 -3.85
N MET A 130 -0.72 -9.01 -4.64
CA MET A 130 -2.09 -8.48 -4.61
C MET A 130 -3.12 -9.53 -5.03
N MET A 131 -2.83 -10.33 -6.05
CA MET A 131 -3.72 -11.43 -6.49
C MET A 131 -3.86 -12.53 -5.42
N THR A 132 -2.81 -12.79 -4.64
CA THR A 132 -2.86 -13.70 -3.49
C THR A 132 -3.72 -13.10 -2.38
N MET A 133 -3.54 -11.81 -2.06
CA MET A 133 -4.31 -11.12 -1.02
C MET A 133 -5.81 -10.99 -1.34
N LEU A 134 -6.19 -10.90 -2.62
CA LEU A 134 -7.59 -10.98 -3.05
C LEU A 134 -8.27 -12.29 -2.62
N LYS A 135 -7.50 -13.35 -2.37
CA LYS A 135 -8.00 -14.68 -1.97
C LYS A 135 -7.88 -14.94 -0.46
N GLU A 136 -7.44 -13.97 0.33
CA GLU A 136 -7.29 -14.11 1.79
C GLU A 136 -8.61 -14.45 2.47
N LYS A 137 -8.56 -15.09 3.65
CA LYS A 137 -9.79 -15.38 4.44
C LYS A 137 -10.49 -14.10 4.91
N SER A 138 -9.72 -13.04 5.16
CA SER A 138 -10.26 -11.78 5.67
C SER A 138 -10.84 -10.92 4.56
N ARG A 139 -12.16 -10.72 4.59
CA ARG A 139 -12.90 -9.83 3.68
C ARG A 139 -12.35 -8.39 3.66
N ASN A 140 -11.81 -7.91 4.78
CA ASN A 140 -11.21 -6.57 4.81
C ASN A 140 -9.86 -6.52 4.09
N ILE A 141 -9.03 -7.55 4.22
CA ILE A 141 -7.76 -7.63 3.46
C ILE A 141 -8.05 -7.74 1.96
N GLN A 142 -9.01 -8.58 1.58
CA GLN A 142 -9.46 -8.71 0.19
C GLN A 142 -9.86 -7.35 -0.40
N PHE A 143 -10.64 -6.57 0.36
CA PHE A 143 -11.11 -5.26 -0.08
C PHE A 143 -9.99 -4.23 -0.26
N GLU A 144 -9.05 -4.14 0.68
CA GLU A 144 -7.90 -3.23 0.51
C GLU A 144 -6.97 -3.71 -0.63
N ALA A 145 -6.80 -5.03 -0.82
CA ALA A 145 -6.04 -5.60 -1.93
C ALA A 145 -6.65 -5.24 -3.29
N PHE A 146 -7.99 -5.18 -3.37
CA PHE A 146 -8.69 -4.76 -4.57
C PHE A 146 -8.32 -3.33 -4.98
N HIS A 147 -8.21 -2.41 -4.02
CA HIS A 147 -7.82 -1.03 -4.31
C HIS A 147 -6.39 -0.86 -4.82
N VAL A 148 -5.49 -1.79 -4.50
CA VAL A 148 -4.14 -1.81 -5.08
C VAL A 148 -4.14 -2.55 -6.43
N PHE A 149 -4.80 -3.70 -6.51
CA PHE A 149 -4.94 -4.49 -7.74
C PHE A 149 -5.55 -3.68 -8.88
N LYS A 150 -6.55 -2.82 -8.60
CA LYS A 150 -7.18 -1.98 -9.63
C LYS A 150 -6.17 -1.09 -10.36
N VAL A 151 -5.12 -0.63 -9.68
CA VAL A 151 -4.09 0.24 -10.27
C VAL A 151 -3.27 -0.51 -11.34
N PHE A 152 -2.96 -1.80 -11.12
CA PHE A 152 -2.30 -2.65 -12.12
C PHE A 152 -3.14 -2.80 -13.39
N VAL A 153 -4.44 -3.05 -13.22
CA VAL A 153 -5.36 -3.28 -14.34
C VAL A 153 -5.71 -1.97 -15.07
N ALA A 154 -5.83 -0.86 -14.35
CA ALA A 154 -6.14 0.45 -14.92
C ALA A 154 -4.94 1.10 -15.65
N ASN A 155 -3.71 0.63 -15.43
CA ASN A 155 -2.53 1.13 -16.14
C ASN A 155 -2.68 0.94 -17.67
N PRO A 156 -2.73 2.00 -18.49
CA PRO A 156 -2.80 1.84 -19.94
C PRO A 156 -1.52 1.23 -20.53
N ASP A 157 -0.37 1.55 -19.94
CA ASP A 157 0.97 1.15 -20.41
C ASP A 157 1.48 -0.04 -19.59
N LYS A 158 0.73 -1.16 -19.61
CA LYS A 158 1.10 -2.36 -18.85
C LYS A 158 2.40 -2.96 -19.39
N PRO A 159 3.43 -3.17 -18.55
CA PRO A 159 4.61 -3.91 -18.98
C PRO A 159 4.25 -5.34 -19.40
N ARG A 160 4.97 -5.88 -20.38
CA ARG A 160 4.73 -7.23 -20.92
C ARG A 160 4.60 -8.31 -19.85
N PRO A 161 5.46 -8.39 -18.81
CA PRO A 161 5.31 -9.38 -17.74
C PRO A 161 3.99 -9.26 -16.94
N ILE A 162 3.50 -8.03 -16.74
CA ILE A 162 2.23 -7.77 -16.05
C ILE A 162 1.06 -8.24 -16.92
N LEU A 163 1.08 -7.87 -18.20
CA LEU A 163 0.06 -8.26 -19.16
C LEU A 163 -0.02 -9.79 -19.31
N GLU A 164 1.11 -10.48 -19.40
CA GLU A 164 1.17 -11.95 -19.52
C GLU A 164 0.55 -12.64 -18.29
N ILE A 165 0.78 -12.13 -17.08
CA ILE A 165 0.14 -12.65 -15.86
C ILE A 165 -1.38 -12.47 -15.92
N LEU A 166 -1.86 -11.28 -16.32
CA LEU A 166 -3.29 -11.00 -16.41
C LEU A 166 -3.97 -11.85 -17.49
N LEU A 167 -3.37 -11.97 -18.68
CA LEU A 167 -3.89 -12.81 -19.79
C LEU A 167 -3.97 -14.28 -19.39
N ARG A 168 -2.91 -14.83 -18.78
CA ARG A 168 -2.89 -16.22 -18.30
C ARG A 168 -3.98 -16.53 -17.28
N ASN A 169 -4.46 -15.52 -16.56
CA ASN A 169 -5.51 -15.66 -15.53
C ASN A 169 -6.84 -14.99 -15.93
N GLN A 170 -7.00 -14.60 -17.19
CA GLN A 170 -8.09 -13.72 -17.64
C GLN A 170 -9.48 -14.24 -17.25
N ASP A 171 -9.83 -15.45 -17.68
CA ASP A 171 -11.14 -16.04 -17.40
C ASP A 171 -11.40 -16.21 -15.90
N LYS A 172 -10.39 -16.70 -15.16
CA LYS A 172 -10.47 -16.90 -13.71
C LYS A 172 -10.65 -15.58 -12.97
N LEU A 173 -9.96 -14.51 -13.39
CA LEU A 173 -10.09 -13.17 -12.81
C LEU A 173 -11.48 -12.59 -13.07
N VAL A 174 -12.01 -12.74 -14.28
CA VAL A 174 -13.36 -12.30 -14.63
C VAL A 174 -14.40 -13.02 -13.78
N GLU A 175 -14.33 -14.35 -13.68
CA GLU A 175 -15.25 -15.14 -12.85
C GLU A 175 -15.14 -14.74 -11.37
N PHE A 176 -13.91 -14.60 -10.87
CA PHE A 176 -13.64 -14.21 -9.49
C PHE A 176 -14.24 -12.84 -9.17
N LEU A 177 -13.91 -11.80 -9.96
CA LEU A 177 -14.39 -10.44 -9.74
C LEU A 177 -15.92 -10.33 -9.86
N THR A 178 -16.54 -11.12 -10.73
CA THR A 178 -18.01 -11.17 -10.85
C THR A 178 -18.67 -11.57 -9.52
N ARG A 179 -18.04 -12.47 -8.76
CA ARG A 179 -18.54 -12.95 -7.45
C ARG A 179 -17.94 -12.21 -6.26
N PHE A 180 -17.04 -11.26 -6.50
CA PHE A 180 -16.29 -10.57 -5.46
C PHE A 180 -17.17 -9.53 -4.73
N HIS A 181 -17.34 -9.74 -3.42
CA HIS A 181 -18.11 -8.87 -2.50
C HIS A 181 -19.47 -8.39 -3.07
N THR A 182 -20.28 -9.31 -3.61
CA THR A 182 -21.60 -8.97 -4.19
C THR A 182 -22.62 -8.48 -3.17
N ASP A 183 -22.37 -8.72 -1.89
CA ASP A 183 -23.11 -8.21 -0.73
C ASP A 183 -22.93 -6.69 -0.49
N ARG A 184 -21.93 -6.04 -1.11
CA ARG A 184 -21.72 -4.59 -1.02
C ARG A 184 -22.59 -3.83 -2.02
N THR A 185 -23.91 -3.98 -1.94
CA THR A 185 -24.84 -3.39 -2.92
C THR A 185 -24.99 -1.87 -2.79
N GLU A 186 -24.72 -1.30 -1.62
CA GLU A 186 -24.83 0.15 -1.35
C GLU A 186 -23.57 0.94 -1.72
N ASP A 187 -22.46 0.24 -2.03
CA ASP A 187 -21.19 0.86 -2.40
C ASP A 187 -21.12 1.00 -3.94
N GLU A 188 -21.81 2.01 -4.47
CA GLU A 188 -21.90 2.26 -5.92
C GLU A 188 -20.50 2.42 -6.55
N GLN A 189 -19.62 3.18 -5.90
CA GLN A 189 -18.25 3.39 -6.38
C GLN A 189 -17.50 2.06 -6.52
N PHE A 190 -17.55 1.19 -5.50
CA PHE A 190 -16.92 -0.12 -5.58
C PHE A 190 -17.49 -0.97 -6.72
N ASN A 191 -18.81 -0.96 -6.91
CA ASN A 191 -19.45 -1.74 -7.96
C ASN A 191 -19.09 -1.25 -9.36
N ASP A 192 -19.01 0.06 -9.57
CA ASP A 192 -18.54 0.68 -10.81
C ASP A 192 -17.08 0.35 -11.10
N GLU A 193 -16.20 0.48 -10.09
CA GLU A 193 -14.79 0.10 -10.21
C GLU A 193 -14.66 -1.38 -10.58
N LYS A 194 -15.41 -2.26 -9.92
CA LYS A 194 -15.40 -3.70 -10.19
C LYS A 194 -15.89 -4.02 -11.62
N ALA A 195 -16.97 -3.40 -12.06
CA ALA A 195 -17.49 -3.56 -13.42
C ALA A 195 -16.48 -3.06 -14.47
N TYR A 196 -15.86 -1.92 -14.22
CA TYR A 196 -14.78 -1.37 -15.05
C TYR A 196 -13.59 -2.35 -15.15
N LEU A 197 -13.12 -2.90 -14.03
CA LEU A 197 -12.01 -3.87 -14.04
C LEU A 197 -12.36 -5.14 -14.81
N ILE A 198 -13.57 -5.68 -14.62
CA ILE A 198 -14.03 -6.85 -15.38
C ILE A 198 -14.00 -6.57 -16.88
N LYS A 199 -14.48 -5.39 -17.31
CA LYS A 199 -14.43 -4.96 -18.70
C LYS A 199 -12.99 -4.86 -19.21
N GLN A 200 -12.12 -4.17 -18.49
CA GLN A 200 -10.71 -4.01 -18.85
C GLN A 200 -10.00 -5.36 -19.01
N ILE A 201 -10.22 -6.30 -18.09
CA ILE A 201 -9.60 -7.62 -18.15
C ILE A 201 -10.11 -8.42 -19.36
N LYS A 202 -11.41 -8.38 -19.67
CA LYS A 202 -11.98 -9.04 -20.87
C LYS A 202 -11.42 -8.47 -22.17
N GLU A 203 -11.09 -7.19 -22.19
CA GLU A 203 -10.58 -6.48 -23.37
C GLU A 203 -9.06 -6.62 -23.56
N LEU A 204 -8.33 -7.23 -22.61
CA LEU A 204 -6.90 -7.48 -22.75
C LEU A 204 -6.60 -8.34 -23.98
N ARG A 205 -5.55 -7.95 -24.70
CA ARG A 205 -5.04 -8.66 -25.88
C ARG A 205 -3.55 -8.93 -25.73
N PRO A 206 -3.03 -10.03 -26.28
CA PRO A 206 -1.59 -10.25 -26.39
C PRO A 206 -0.91 -9.10 -27.14
N LEU A 207 0.31 -8.76 -26.73
CA LEU A 207 1.17 -7.89 -27.53
C LEU A 207 1.69 -8.65 -28.76
N PRO A 208 2.01 -7.94 -29.86
CA PRO A 208 2.72 -8.55 -30.99
C PRO A 208 4.03 -9.23 -30.53
N PRO A 209 4.49 -10.29 -31.20
CA PRO A 209 5.82 -10.82 -30.98
C PRO A 209 6.87 -9.73 -31.22
N GLU A 210 7.92 -9.70 -30.38
CA GLU A 210 9.12 -8.87 -30.60
C GLU A 210 9.91 -9.32 -31.84
#